data_AF-A0A0G0T7D6-F1
#
_entry.id   AF-A0A0G0T7D6-F1
#
_cell.length_a   1.000
_cell.length_b   1.000
_cell.length_c   1.000
_cell.angle_alpha   90.00
_cell.angle_beta   90.00
_cell.angle_gamma   90.00
#
_symmetry.space_group_name_H-M   'P 1'
#
loop_
_entity.id
_entity.type
_entity.pdbx_description
1 polymer ?
#
loop_
_entity_poly.entity_id
_entity_poly.type
_entity_poly.pdbx_seq_one_letter_code
_entity_poly.pdbx_strand_id
1 'polypeptide(L)'
;MLFILWEEKRKAYYYIGAFVSFALALLFHELGIVFPLLVLAYKMKDGFLSGIRQMLARLDFLTLFIPGIAYLFLRYASHSHWFSGDYSYDILKLPFNFFGNILGYLSLIILGPISLPFYETLRSLARGHMILGIVAISFSAILLYLVYRFVYKKLSSDDKRVVLFGIAFFTIALLPFLGLGNITSRYSYLASVGPILILVMLARKSYEYLKASGREIAIGASTLIFLVFALFHIIQVQQAYFDWHEAGKYSKNFFVSIDALYDDEWSKDVRFHFVNVPIRHGQAWIFPVGLSDAVWFAFKNDDTRVFIHNSLEELDLPSYTINDIVLRFNPDGSVEQIHFIKPLVEN
;
A
#
# COMPACT_ATOMS: atom_id res chain seq x y z
N MET A 1 -5.09 -18.33 13.85
CA MET A 1 -5.98 -19.41 14.31
C MET A 1 -5.27 -20.45 15.17
N LEU A 2 -4.15 -21.05 14.72
CA LEU A 2 -3.40 -22.05 15.52
C LEU A 2 -2.96 -21.53 16.89
N PHE A 3 -2.56 -20.25 16.98
CA PHE A 3 -2.32 -19.59 18.26
C PHE A 3 -3.53 -19.63 19.21
N ILE A 4 -4.73 -19.32 18.70
CA ILE A 4 -5.97 -19.30 19.48
C ILE A 4 -6.28 -20.73 19.99
N LEU A 5 -6.17 -21.72 19.10
CA LEU A 5 -6.37 -23.13 19.46
C LEU A 5 -5.34 -23.62 20.48
N TRP A 6 -4.09 -23.18 20.37
CA TRP A 6 -3.08 -23.45 21.39
C TRP A 6 -3.45 -22.82 22.73
N GLU A 7 -3.93 -21.58 22.72
CA GLU A 7 -4.30 -20.86 23.93
C GLU A 7 -5.47 -21.52 24.68
N GLU A 8 -6.47 -21.98 23.93
CA GLU A 8 -7.67 -22.66 24.46
C GLU A 8 -7.37 -24.10 24.89
N LYS A 9 -6.68 -24.88 24.05
CA LYS A 9 -6.54 -26.34 24.25
C LYS A 9 -5.22 -26.75 24.88
N ARG A 10 -4.23 -25.85 24.93
CA ARG A 10 -2.89 -26.06 25.50
C ARG A 10 -2.14 -27.27 24.96
N LYS A 11 -2.41 -27.67 23.72
CA LYS A 11 -1.71 -28.79 23.05
C LYS A 11 -0.47 -28.28 22.31
N ALA A 12 0.65 -29.00 22.45
CA ALA A 12 1.94 -28.62 21.87
C ALA A 12 1.94 -28.50 20.34
N TYR A 13 1.19 -29.36 19.63
CA TYR A 13 1.15 -29.30 18.17
C TYR A 13 0.49 -28.02 17.62
N TYR A 14 -0.46 -27.41 18.35
CA TYR A 14 -0.99 -26.10 17.96
C TYR A 14 0.05 -24.99 18.16
N TYR A 15 0.86 -25.09 19.21
CA TYR A 15 1.96 -24.16 19.45
C TYR A 15 3.02 -24.25 18.36
N ILE A 16 3.47 -25.47 18.04
CA ILE A 16 4.44 -25.73 16.97
C ILE A 16 3.88 -25.20 15.64
N GLY A 17 2.61 -25.51 15.33
CA GLY A 17 1.96 -25.01 14.13
C GLY A 17 1.87 -23.47 14.10
N ALA A 18 1.60 -22.82 15.23
CA ALA A 18 1.61 -21.37 15.32
C ALA A 18 3.02 -20.81 15.06
N PHE A 19 4.05 -21.37 15.71
CA PHE A 19 5.45 -20.98 15.52
C PHE A 19 5.90 -21.13 14.06
N VAL A 20 5.60 -22.25 13.41
CA VAL A 20 5.87 -22.47 11.99
C VAL A 20 5.12 -21.45 11.14
N SER A 21 3.86 -21.16 11.45
CA SER A 21 3.09 -20.12 10.74
C SER A 21 3.71 -18.74 10.88
N PHE A 22 4.24 -18.38 12.06
CA PHE A 22 4.98 -17.14 12.26
C PHE A 22 6.25 -17.09 11.41
N ALA A 23 7.02 -18.17 11.38
CA ALA A 23 8.22 -18.23 10.56
C ALA A 23 7.90 -18.09 9.06
N LEU A 24 6.86 -18.79 8.58
CA LEU A 24 6.41 -18.68 7.19
C LEU A 24 5.82 -17.30 6.85
N ALA A 25 5.20 -16.61 7.82
CA ALA A 25 4.69 -15.27 7.60
C ALA A 25 5.80 -14.28 7.21
N LEU A 26 7.04 -14.51 7.65
CA LEU A 26 8.21 -13.67 7.30
C LEU A 26 8.59 -13.75 5.82
N LEU A 27 8.11 -14.77 5.09
CA LEU A 27 8.24 -14.83 3.63
C LEU A 27 7.38 -13.78 2.91
N PHE A 28 6.45 -13.12 3.61
CA PHE A 28 5.62 -12.03 3.10
C PHE A 28 6.18 -10.64 3.44
N HIS A 29 7.51 -10.52 3.56
CA HIS A 29 8.24 -9.27 3.78
C HIS A 29 7.70 -8.46 4.98
N GLU A 30 7.34 -7.19 4.74
CA GLU A 30 6.90 -6.22 5.74
C GLU A 30 5.68 -6.69 6.55
N LEU A 31 4.77 -7.43 5.91
CA LEU A 31 3.55 -7.94 6.53
C LEU A 31 3.82 -9.09 7.51
N GLY A 32 4.94 -9.81 7.35
CA GLY A 32 5.31 -10.91 8.23
C GLY A 32 5.68 -10.46 9.64
N ILE A 33 6.31 -9.29 9.75
CA ILE A 33 6.83 -8.77 11.03
C ILE A 33 5.72 -8.37 11.99
N VAL A 34 4.58 -7.94 11.47
CA VAL A 34 3.44 -7.52 12.31
C VAL A 34 2.63 -8.69 12.82
N PHE A 35 2.86 -9.92 12.32
CA PHE A 35 2.05 -11.07 12.68
C PHE A 35 2.03 -11.35 14.19
N PRO A 36 3.16 -11.30 14.93
CA PRO A 36 3.15 -11.43 16.40
C PRO A 36 2.34 -10.33 17.10
N LEU A 37 2.33 -9.13 16.54
CA LEU A 37 1.55 -8.00 17.04
C LEU A 37 0.04 -8.19 16.79
N LEU A 38 -0.35 -8.87 15.70
CA LEU A 38 -1.76 -9.22 15.46
C LEU A 38 -2.30 -10.20 16.50
N VAL A 39 -1.43 -11.04 17.07
CA VAL A 39 -1.80 -11.89 18.20
C VAL A 39 -1.98 -11.08 19.49
N LEU A 40 -1.17 -10.04 19.71
CA LEU A 40 -1.42 -9.07 20.78
C LEU A 40 -2.79 -8.40 20.60
N ALA A 41 -3.16 -8.01 19.38
CA ALA A 41 -4.49 -7.45 19.10
C ALA A 41 -5.63 -8.38 19.52
N TYR A 42 -5.51 -9.69 19.25
CA TYR A 42 -6.51 -10.67 19.70
C TYR A 42 -6.68 -10.66 21.22
N LYS A 43 -5.59 -10.50 21.97
CA LYS A 43 -5.63 -10.48 23.44
C LYS A 43 -6.20 -9.21 24.06
N MET A 44 -6.26 -8.11 23.31
CA MET A 44 -6.86 -6.88 23.81
C MET A 44 -8.35 -7.04 24.11
N LYS A 45 -9.02 -8.10 23.60
CA LYS A 45 -10.41 -8.44 23.94
C LYS A 45 -10.64 -8.76 25.42
N ASP A 46 -9.60 -9.27 26.11
CA ASP A 46 -9.63 -9.67 27.51
C ASP A 46 -9.31 -8.48 28.46
N GLY A 47 -9.10 -7.29 27.89
CA GLY A 47 -8.71 -6.05 28.57
C GLY A 47 -7.43 -5.48 27.96
N PHE A 48 -7.46 -4.20 27.57
CA PHE A 48 -6.39 -3.58 26.77
C PHE A 48 -5.00 -3.72 27.41
N LEU A 49 -4.79 -3.13 28.61
CA LEU A 49 -3.49 -3.14 29.27
C LEU A 49 -3.23 -4.42 30.07
N SER A 50 -4.26 -4.97 30.72
CA SER A 50 -4.15 -6.18 31.54
C SER A 50 -3.84 -7.41 30.70
N GLY A 51 -4.52 -7.60 29.57
CA GLY A 51 -4.31 -8.73 28.67
C GLY A 51 -2.92 -8.72 28.03
N ILE A 52 -2.46 -7.55 27.58
CA ILE A 52 -1.09 -7.38 27.05
C ILE A 52 -0.05 -7.70 28.12
N ARG A 53 -0.19 -7.14 29.33
CA ARG A 53 0.76 -7.36 30.43
C ARG A 53 0.85 -8.84 30.84
N GLN A 54 -0.28 -9.51 30.97
CA GLN A 54 -0.33 -10.94 31.29
C GLN A 54 0.35 -11.79 30.21
N MET A 55 0.20 -11.41 28.95
CA MET A 55 0.78 -12.15 27.83
C MET A 55 2.29 -11.90 27.69
N LEU A 56 2.76 -10.68 27.92
CA LEU A 56 4.20 -10.37 27.94
C LEU A 56 4.94 -11.00 29.12
N ALA A 57 4.25 -11.35 30.21
CA ALA A 57 4.85 -12.08 31.32
C ALA A 57 5.08 -13.58 31.02
N ARG A 58 4.55 -14.10 29.92
CA ARG A 58 4.57 -15.51 29.58
C ARG A 58 5.72 -15.85 28.63
N LEU A 59 6.68 -16.64 29.11
CA LEU A 59 7.84 -17.06 28.29
C LEU A 59 7.43 -17.85 27.04
N ASP A 60 6.44 -18.73 27.16
CA ASP A 60 5.92 -19.52 26.04
C ASP A 60 5.28 -18.65 24.94
N PHE A 61 4.81 -17.46 25.29
CA PHE A 61 4.35 -16.47 24.33
C PHE A 61 5.51 -15.71 23.68
N LEU A 62 6.47 -15.24 24.48
CA LEU A 62 7.61 -14.46 24.01
C LEU A 62 8.45 -15.23 22.98
N THR A 63 8.53 -16.55 23.11
CA THR A 63 9.21 -17.41 22.14
C THR A 63 8.59 -17.36 20.73
N LEU A 64 7.32 -16.99 20.58
CA LEU A 64 6.70 -16.76 19.26
C LEU A 64 7.27 -15.54 18.52
N PHE A 65 7.97 -14.63 19.22
CA PHE A 65 8.62 -13.46 18.61
C PHE A 65 10.02 -13.79 18.09
N ILE A 66 10.60 -14.94 18.45
CA ILE A 66 11.97 -15.32 18.06
C ILE A 66 12.16 -15.26 16.54
N PRO A 67 11.27 -15.82 15.69
CA PRO A 67 11.43 -15.69 14.24
C PRO A 67 11.47 -14.23 13.77
N GLY A 68 10.61 -13.38 14.35
CA GLY A 68 10.56 -11.95 14.02
C GLY A 68 11.85 -11.23 14.43
N ILE A 69 12.36 -11.47 15.64
CA ILE A 69 13.62 -10.89 16.11
C ILE A 69 14.79 -11.33 15.22
N ALA A 70 14.87 -12.62 14.88
CA ALA A 70 15.90 -13.14 13.99
C ALA A 70 15.82 -12.50 12.60
N TYR A 71 14.62 -12.32 12.04
CA TYR A 71 14.41 -11.65 10.76
C TYR A 71 14.85 -10.18 10.79
N LEU A 72 14.53 -9.45 11.85
CA LEU A 72 14.98 -8.06 12.03
C LEU A 72 16.50 -7.95 12.09
N PHE A 73 17.15 -8.89 12.78
CA PHE A 73 18.61 -8.96 12.83
C PHE A 73 19.22 -9.24 11.44
N LEU A 74 18.69 -10.21 10.71
CA LEU A 74 19.13 -10.52 9.34
C LEU A 74 18.96 -9.33 8.40
N ARG A 75 17.83 -8.63 8.49
CA ARG A 75 17.59 -7.40 7.72
C ARG A 75 18.61 -6.32 8.03
N TYR A 76 18.87 -6.08 9.31
CA TYR A 76 19.88 -5.13 9.74
C TYR A 76 21.27 -5.50 9.20
N ALA A 77 21.67 -6.77 9.33
CA ALA A 77 22.94 -7.28 8.83
C ALA A 77 23.08 -7.17 7.29
N SER A 78 21.96 -7.25 6.56
CA SER A 78 21.91 -7.08 5.10
C SER A 78 21.79 -5.62 4.62
N HIS A 79 21.84 -4.63 5.53
CA HIS A 79 21.58 -3.21 5.24
C HIS A 79 20.19 -2.91 4.64
N SER A 80 19.23 -3.83 4.78
CA SER A 80 17.85 -3.74 4.29
C SER A 80 16.88 -3.42 5.44
N HIS A 81 17.12 -2.32 6.15
CA HIS A 81 16.31 -1.88 7.29
C HIS A 81 15.49 -0.62 6.95
N TRP A 82 14.38 -0.36 7.66
CA TRP A 82 13.46 0.77 7.35
C TRP A 82 14.07 2.18 7.43
N PHE A 83 15.28 2.32 7.98
CA PHE A 83 16.01 3.59 7.98
C PHE A 83 17.01 3.73 6.82
N SER A 84 17.05 2.79 5.87
CA SER A 84 17.90 2.84 4.67
C SER A 84 17.07 2.73 3.38
N GLY A 85 17.60 3.31 2.30
CA GLY A 85 16.99 3.28 0.95
C GLY A 85 15.83 4.26 0.73
N ASP A 86 15.12 4.08 -0.39
CA ASP A 86 14.04 4.95 -0.89
C ASP A 86 12.78 4.99 -0.01
N TYR A 87 12.70 4.11 0.99
CA TYR A 87 11.59 4.01 1.94
C TYR A 87 11.94 4.54 3.34
N SER A 88 13.03 5.29 3.48
CA SER A 88 13.44 5.86 4.76
C SER A 88 12.37 6.79 5.36
N TYR A 89 12.13 6.63 6.66
CA TYR A 89 11.16 7.47 7.37
C TYR A 89 11.72 8.85 7.68
N ASP A 90 10.99 9.89 7.27
CA ASP A 90 11.18 11.24 7.75
C ASP A 90 10.49 11.39 9.11
N ILE A 91 11.28 11.44 10.20
CA ILE A 91 10.80 11.51 11.59
C ILE A 91 9.92 12.73 11.81
N LEU A 92 10.22 13.87 11.18
CA LEU A 92 9.43 15.10 11.32
C LEU A 92 8.06 14.96 10.65
N LYS A 93 8.01 14.28 9.51
CA LYS A 93 6.76 14.00 8.78
C LYS A 93 6.01 12.78 9.32
N LEU A 94 6.62 11.98 10.18
CA LEU A 94 6.06 10.71 10.66
C LEU A 94 4.65 10.86 11.28
N PRO A 95 4.37 11.84 12.16
CA PRO A 95 3.01 12.01 12.70
C PRO A 95 1.99 12.32 11.60
N PHE A 96 2.35 13.17 10.64
CA PHE A 96 1.48 13.55 9.52
C PHE A 96 1.20 12.37 8.61
N ASN A 97 2.26 11.61 8.27
CA ASN A 97 2.14 10.40 7.47
C ASN A 97 1.28 9.38 8.19
N PHE A 98 1.48 9.16 9.49
CA PHE A 98 0.74 8.19 10.26
C PHE A 98 -0.77 8.45 10.25
N PHE A 99 -1.19 9.66 10.65
CA PHE A 99 -2.61 10.01 10.68
C PHE A 99 -3.21 10.11 9.28
N GLY A 100 -2.50 10.74 8.34
CA GLY A 100 -2.93 10.85 6.95
C GLY A 100 -3.12 9.47 6.32
N ASN A 101 -2.17 8.55 6.50
CA ASN A 101 -2.24 7.21 5.93
C ASN A 101 -3.34 6.38 6.61
N ILE A 102 -3.58 6.50 7.92
CA ILE A 102 -4.74 5.87 8.58
C ILE A 102 -6.05 6.27 7.89
N LEU A 103 -6.26 7.57 7.68
CA LEU A 103 -7.47 8.08 7.02
C LEU A 103 -7.54 7.65 5.55
N GLY A 104 -6.41 7.72 4.85
CA GLY A 104 -6.29 7.29 3.46
C GLY A 104 -6.64 5.81 3.29
N TYR A 105 -6.08 4.92 4.11
CA TYR A 105 -6.39 3.50 4.07
C TYR A 105 -7.82 3.19 4.49
N LEU A 106 -8.36 3.88 5.49
CA LEU A 106 -9.75 3.71 5.89
C LEU A 106 -10.70 4.11 4.74
N SER A 107 -10.43 5.24 4.10
CA SER A 107 -11.15 5.70 2.90
C SER A 107 -11.02 4.70 1.76
N LEU A 108 -9.83 4.16 1.53
CA LEU A 108 -9.57 3.15 0.51
C LEU A 108 -10.30 1.83 0.78
N ILE A 109 -10.55 1.45 2.03
CA ILE A 109 -11.29 0.22 2.36
C ILE A 109 -12.81 0.42 2.20
N ILE A 110 -13.32 1.58 2.62
CA ILE A 110 -14.76 1.88 2.61
C ILE A 110 -15.21 2.29 1.21
N LEU A 111 -14.45 3.19 0.59
CA LEU A 111 -14.76 3.82 -0.68
C LEU A 111 -13.90 3.28 -1.82
N GLY A 112 -12.85 2.50 -1.58
CA GLY A 112 -12.04 1.96 -2.67
C GLY A 112 -11.15 2.97 -3.40
N PRO A 113 -10.56 2.58 -4.56
CA PRO A 113 -9.56 3.37 -5.27
C PRO A 113 -10.01 4.75 -5.73
N ILE A 114 -11.32 4.98 -5.89
CA ILE A 114 -11.87 6.32 -6.22
C ILE A 114 -11.58 7.36 -5.13
N SER A 115 -11.23 6.93 -3.91
CA SER A 115 -10.77 7.83 -2.85
C SER A 115 -9.34 8.34 -3.03
N LEU A 116 -8.52 7.69 -3.87
CA LEU A 116 -7.10 8.01 -4.02
C LEU A 116 -6.86 9.43 -4.57
N PRO A 117 -7.54 9.90 -5.64
CA PRO A 117 -7.31 11.25 -6.14
C PRO A 117 -7.64 12.33 -5.10
N PHE A 118 -8.71 12.12 -4.32
CA PHE A 118 -9.09 13.03 -3.24
C PHE A 118 -8.04 13.03 -2.12
N TYR A 119 -7.56 11.83 -1.74
CA TYR A 119 -6.49 11.69 -0.77
C TYR A 119 -5.18 12.35 -1.22
N GLU A 120 -4.76 12.15 -2.48
CA GLU A 120 -3.57 12.76 -3.06
C GLU A 120 -3.68 14.30 -3.07
N THR A 121 -4.86 14.83 -3.41
CA THR A 121 -5.14 16.27 -3.35
C THR A 121 -5.00 16.82 -1.93
N LEU A 122 -5.66 16.19 -0.95
CA LEU A 122 -5.56 16.59 0.46
C LEU A 122 -4.12 16.54 0.97
N ARG A 123 -3.38 15.49 0.56
CA ARG A 123 -1.98 15.30 0.94
C ARG A 123 -1.07 16.35 0.32
N SER A 124 -1.28 16.70 -0.94
CA SER A 124 -0.54 17.76 -1.64
C SER A 124 -0.71 19.10 -0.92
N LEU A 125 -1.96 19.46 -0.59
CA LEU A 125 -2.27 20.67 0.18
C LEU A 125 -1.62 20.67 1.57
N ALA A 126 -1.69 19.54 2.28
CA ALA A 126 -1.08 19.41 3.60
C ALA A 126 0.46 19.51 3.57
N ARG A 127 1.10 19.01 2.50
CA ARG A 127 2.56 19.17 2.30
C ARG A 127 2.94 20.60 1.97
N GLY A 128 2.15 21.29 1.14
CA GLY A 128 2.38 22.70 0.81
C GLY A 128 2.19 23.64 2.01
N HIS A 129 1.33 23.26 2.96
CA HIS A 129 0.98 24.08 4.12
C HIS A 129 0.96 23.26 5.42
N MET A 130 2.14 23.00 5.99
CA MET A 130 2.31 22.16 7.19
C MET A 130 1.42 22.60 8.37
N ILE A 131 1.26 23.91 8.59
CA ILE A 131 0.40 24.46 9.67
C ILE A 131 -1.07 24.07 9.46
N LEU A 132 -1.59 24.21 8.24
CA LEU A 132 -2.95 23.78 7.91
C LEU A 132 -3.12 22.27 8.11
N GLY A 133 -2.09 21.49 7.79
CA GLY A 133 -2.04 20.06 8.08
C GLY A 133 -2.19 19.74 9.57
N ILE A 134 -1.47 20.47 10.45
CA ILE A 134 -1.57 20.29 11.91
C ILE A 134 -2.99 20.58 12.40
N VAL A 135 -3.57 21.70 11.94
CA VAL A 135 -4.94 22.09 12.32
C VAL A 135 -5.96 21.06 11.85
N ALA A 136 -5.85 20.60 10.60
CA ALA A 136 -6.76 19.60 10.03
C ALA A 136 -6.67 18.25 10.75
N ILE A 137 -5.46 17.77 11.07
CA ILE A 137 -5.28 16.52 11.84
C ILE A 137 -5.86 16.67 13.24
N SER A 138 -5.57 17.78 13.92
CA SER A 138 -6.07 18.04 15.28
C SER A 138 -7.60 18.10 15.31
N PHE A 139 -8.20 18.81 14.36
CA PHE A 139 -9.65 18.88 14.20
C PHE A 139 -10.26 17.50 13.90
N SER A 140 -9.66 16.74 12.99
CA SER A 140 -10.10 15.38 12.65
C SER A 140 -10.00 14.43 13.85
N ALA A 141 -8.93 14.52 14.64
CA ALA A 141 -8.76 13.72 15.86
C ALA A 141 -9.81 14.07 16.93
N ILE A 142 -10.12 15.35 17.12
CA ILE A 142 -11.19 15.79 18.04
C ILE A 142 -12.54 15.27 17.56
N LEU A 143 -12.85 15.42 16.26
CA LEU A 143 -14.10 14.92 15.68
C LEU A 143 -14.24 13.41 15.86
N LEU A 144 -13.19 12.64 15.52
CA LEU A 144 -13.15 11.19 15.72
C LEU A 144 -13.32 10.81 17.19
N TYR A 145 -12.70 11.54 18.13
CA TYR A 145 -12.85 11.31 19.56
C TYR A 145 -14.29 11.59 20.04
N LEU A 146 -14.93 12.65 19.56
CA LEU A 146 -16.32 12.97 19.89
C LEU A 146 -17.28 11.90 19.36
N VAL A 147 -17.10 11.48 18.10
CA VAL A 147 -17.86 10.38 17.49
C VAL A 147 -17.65 9.10 18.29
N TYR A 148 -16.39 8.74 18.59
CA TYR A 148 -16.06 7.61 19.43
C TYR A 148 -16.78 7.68 20.77
N ARG A 149 -16.73 8.81 21.48
CA ARG A 149 -17.37 8.96 22.80
C ARG A 149 -18.89 8.77 22.73
N PHE A 150 -19.54 9.27 21.69
CA PHE A 150 -20.98 9.15 21.52
C PHE A 150 -21.40 7.72 21.15
N VAL A 151 -20.70 7.12 20.19
CA VAL A 151 -21.00 5.76 19.71
C VAL A 151 -20.64 4.73 20.78
N TYR A 152 -19.46 4.82 21.39
CA TYR A 152 -18.95 3.85 22.36
C TYR A 152 -19.86 3.70 23.58
N LYS A 153 -20.55 4.76 24.00
CA LYS A 153 -21.54 4.69 25.09
C LYS A 153 -22.76 3.83 24.75
N LYS A 154 -23.13 3.75 23.46
CA LYS A 154 -24.27 2.96 22.97
C LYS A 154 -23.91 1.52 22.62
N LEU A 155 -22.63 1.18 22.57
CA LEU A 155 -22.17 -0.17 22.23
C LEU A 155 -22.27 -1.13 23.41
N SER A 156 -22.71 -2.35 23.12
CA SER A 156 -22.64 -3.47 24.06
C SER A 156 -21.19 -3.85 24.37
N SER A 157 -20.97 -4.65 25.41
CA SER A 157 -19.62 -5.14 25.76
C SER A 157 -18.96 -5.89 24.59
N ASP A 158 -19.73 -6.72 23.89
CA ASP A 158 -19.22 -7.51 22.77
C ASP A 158 -18.93 -6.64 21.55
N ASP A 159 -19.79 -5.66 21.24
CA ASP A 159 -19.53 -4.70 20.15
C ASP A 159 -18.25 -3.89 20.41
N LYS A 160 -18.00 -3.49 21.66
CA LYS A 160 -16.76 -2.78 22.05
C LYS A 160 -15.52 -3.63 21.79
N ARG A 161 -15.58 -4.93 22.05
CA ARG A 161 -14.47 -5.87 21.76
C ARG A 161 -14.22 -5.98 20.27
N VAL A 162 -15.27 -6.05 19.45
CA VAL A 162 -15.15 -6.07 17.97
C VAL A 162 -14.51 -4.79 17.46
N VAL A 163 -14.97 -3.62 17.93
CA VAL A 163 -14.39 -2.32 17.55
C VAL A 163 -12.92 -2.22 17.97
N LEU A 164 -12.60 -2.60 19.21
CA LEU A 164 -11.23 -2.54 19.70
C LEU A 164 -10.30 -3.46 18.90
N PHE A 165 -10.72 -4.71 18.69
CA PHE A 165 -9.96 -5.66 17.88
C PHE A 165 -9.81 -5.16 16.44
N GLY A 166 -10.88 -4.67 15.82
CA GLY A 166 -10.86 -4.18 14.44
C GLY A 166 -9.91 -3.00 14.24
N ILE A 167 -9.94 -2.01 15.15
CA ILE A 167 -9.02 -0.85 15.11
C ILE A 167 -7.56 -1.29 15.37
N ALA A 168 -7.34 -2.15 16.35
CA ALA A 168 -6.00 -2.66 16.66
C ALA A 168 -5.43 -3.47 15.49
N PHE A 169 -6.22 -4.38 14.92
CA PHE A 169 -5.84 -5.20 13.77
C PHE A 169 -5.51 -4.31 12.57
N PHE A 170 -6.37 -3.35 12.24
CA PHE A 170 -6.17 -2.39 11.16
C PHE A 170 -4.86 -1.62 11.32
N THR A 171 -4.65 -1.04 12.50
CA THR A 171 -3.48 -0.19 12.78
C THR A 171 -2.20 -1.01 12.75
N ILE A 172 -2.20 -2.18 13.40
CA ILE A 172 -1.04 -3.07 13.47
C ILE A 172 -0.67 -3.59 12.09
N ALA A 173 -1.65 -4.02 11.29
CA ALA A 173 -1.40 -4.50 9.93
C ALA A 173 -0.75 -3.42 9.04
N LEU A 174 -1.01 -2.15 9.31
CA LEU A 174 -0.46 -1.02 8.55
C LEU A 174 0.83 -0.43 9.13
N LEU A 175 1.26 -0.80 10.35
CA LEU A 175 2.45 -0.22 10.99
C LEU A 175 3.68 -0.06 10.07
N PRO A 176 4.03 -1.04 9.20
CA PRO A 176 5.18 -0.94 8.31
C PRO A 176 5.00 0.10 7.18
N PHE A 177 3.81 0.65 7.01
CA PHE A 177 3.44 1.52 5.90
C PHE A 177 2.90 2.88 6.36
N LEU A 178 2.49 3.01 7.63
CA LEU A 178 1.90 4.25 8.14
C LEU A 178 2.88 5.43 8.11
N GLY A 179 4.17 5.18 8.26
CA GLY A 179 5.17 6.26 8.17
C GLY A 179 5.52 6.68 6.75
N LEU A 180 5.08 5.93 5.73
CA LEU A 180 5.50 6.16 4.35
C LEU A 180 4.94 7.45 3.76
N GLY A 181 5.71 7.99 2.83
CA GLY A 181 5.39 9.20 2.11
C GLY A 181 4.16 9.09 1.21
N ASN A 182 3.63 7.90 0.88
CA ASN A 182 2.44 7.71 0.05
C ASN A 182 1.68 6.45 0.51
N ILE A 183 0.44 6.27 0.04
CA ILE A 183 -0.34 5.03 0.23
C ILE A 183 -0.45 4.25 -1.08
N THR A 184 -0.69 2.95 -0.99
CA THR A 184 -0.98 2.10 -2.15
C THR A 184 -1.96 1.00 -1.76
N SER A 185 -2.86 0.63 -2.67
CA SER A 185 -3.94 -0.34 -2.42
C SER A 185 -3.45 -1.71 -1.97
N ARG A 186 -2.27 -2.16 -2.40
CA ARG A 186 -1.72 -3.46 -1.98
C ARG A 186 -1.51 -3.59 -0.46
N TYR A 187 -1.26 -2.49 0.25
CA TYR A 187 -1.05 -2.52 1.70
C TYR A 187 -2.36 -2.58 2.50
N SER A 188 -3.51 -2.27 1.87
CA SER A 188 -4.81 -2.30 2.57
C SER A 188 -5.40 -3.70 2.71
N TYR A 189 -4.93 -4.69 1.94
CA TYR A 189 -5.56 -6.01 1.87
C TYR A 189 -5.67 -6.67 3.25
N LEU A 190 -4.56 -6.87 3.96
CA LEU A 190 -4.59 -7.45 5.30
C LEU A 190 -5.32 -6.54 6.28
N ALA A 191 -5.02 -5.23 6.25
CA ALA A 191 -5.60 -4.25 7.16
C ALA A 191 -7.14 -4.17 7.06
N SER A 192 -7.72 -4.43 5.88
CA SER A 192 -9.17 -4.37 5.61
C SER A 192 -10.01 -5.26 6.50
N VAL A 193 -9.45 -6.35 7.02
CA VAL A 193 -10.14 -7.26 7.95
C VAL A 193 -10.70 -6.50 9.15
N GLY A 194 -9.93 -5.54 9.70
CA GLY A 194 -10.33 -4.76 10.85
C GLY A 194 -11.60 -3.93 10.61
N PRO A 195 -11.59 -2.99 9.63
CA PRO A 195 -12.77 -2.19 9.31
C PRO A 195 -13.94 -3.03 8.78
N ILE A 196 -13.70 -4.12 8.04
CA ILE A 196 -14.78 -5.02 7.58
C ILE A 196 -15.53 -5.64 8.76
N LEU A 197 -14.84 -6.08 9.82
CA LEU A 197 -15.51 -6.60 11.02
C LEU A 197 -16.39 -5.53 11.68
N ILE A 198 -15.92 -4.28 11.73
CA ILE A 198 -16.69 -3.15 12.24
C ILE A 198 -17.90 -2.87 11.33
N LEU A 199 -17.72 -2.90 10.01
CA LEU A 199 -18.81 -2.71 9.05
C LEU A 199 -19.88 -3.79 9.17
N VAL A 200 -19.50 -5.06 9.35
CA VAL A 200 -20.45 -6.17 9.57
C VAL A 200 -21.23 -5.97 10.88
N MET A 201 -20.55 -5.55 11.95
CA MET A 201 -21.20 -5.22 13.22
C MET A 201 -22.19 -4.06 13.06
N LEU A 202 -21.81 -3.00 12.34
CA LEU A 202 -22.69 -1.88 12.04
C LEU A 202 -23.88 -2.29 11.18
N ALA A 203 -23.67 -3.11 10.15
CA ALA A 203 -24.75 -3.64 9.31
C ALA A 203 -25.76 -4.45 10.13
N ARG A 204 -25.28 -5.29 11.06
CA ARG A 204 -26.15 -6.00 12.01
C ARG A 204 -27.00 -5.03 12.84
N LYS A 205 -26.38 -3.98 13.40
CA LYS A 205 -27.09 -2.98 14.21
C LYS A 205 -28.11 -2.18 13.39
N SER A 206 -27.77 -1.83 12.16
CA SER A 206 -28.71 -1.18 11.23
C SER A 206 -29.90 -2.08 10.93
N TYR A 207 -29.69 -3.37 10.69
CA TYR A 207 -30.77 -4.34 10.50
C TYR A 207 -31.67 -4.45 11.75
N GLU A 208 -31.08 -4.57 12.95
CA GLU A 208 -31.82 -4.60 14.22
C GLU A 208 -32.67 -3.35 14.42
N TYR A 209 -32.13 -2.18 14.08
CA TYR A 209 -32.83 -0.91 14.15
C TYR A 209 -34.01 -0.84 13.15
N LEU A 210 -33.76 -1.22 11.89
CA LEU A 210 -34.78 -1.21 10.83
C LEU A 210 -35.91 -2.21 11.08
N LYS A 211 -35.66 -3.27 11.88
CA LYS A 211 -36.68 -4.24 12.27
C LYS A 211 -37.86 -3.58 13.00
N ALA A 212 -37.66 -2.43 13.64
CA ALA A 212 -38.73 -1.64 14.25
C ALA A 212 -39.77 -1.14 13.23
N SER A 213 -39.37 -0.96 11.97
CA SER A 213 -40.25 -0.56 10.86
C SER A 213 -40.91 -1.74 10.15
N GLY A 214 -40.58 -2.98 10.53
CA GLY A 214 -41.09 -4.22 9.91
C GLY A 214 -39.98 -5.07 9.31
N ARG A 215 -40.16 -6.40 9.38
CA ARG A 215 -39.17 -7.38 8.91
C ARG A 215 -38.82 -7.21 7.43
N GLU A 216 -39.83 -7.01 6.58
CA GLU A 216 -39.62 -6.86 5.14
C GLU A 216 -38.84 -5.60 4.79
N ILE A 217 -39.12 -4.48 5.47
CA ILE A 217 -38.37 -3.22 5.29
C ILE A 217 -36.91 -3.42 5.72
N ALA A 218 -36.67 -4.07 6.85
CA ALA A 218 -35.32 -4.35 7.34
C ALA A 218 -34.53 -5.22 6.35
N ILE A 219 -35.12 -6.31 5.85
CA ILE A 219 -34.48 -7.19 4.86
C ILE A 219 -34.22 -6.42 3.56
N GLY A 220 -35.23 -5.73 3.01
CA GLY A 220 -35.11 -4.99 1.76
C GLY A 220 -34.04 -3.90 1.82
N ALA A 221 -34.06 -3.06 2.86
CA ALA A 221 -33.11 -1.97 3.02
C ALA A 221 -31.68 -2.48 3.30
N SER A 222 -31.50 -3.48 4.18
CA SER A 222 -30.16 -4.06 4.42
C SER A 222 -29.60 -4.75 3.18
N THR A 223 -30.44 -5.45 2.42
CA THR A 223 -30.04 -6.08 1.15
C THR A 223 -29.64 -5.02 0.13
N LEU A 224 -30.41 -3.95 0.00
CA LEU A 224 -30.08 -2.84 -0.90
C LEU A 224 -28.74 -2.19 -0.55
N ILE A 225 -28.49 -1.90 0.74
CA ILE A 225 -27.21 -1.34 1.20
C ILE A 225 -26.06 -2.26 0.85
N PHE A 226 -26.22 -3.57 1.08
CA PHE A 226 -25.20 -4.56 0.74
C PHE A 226 -24.96 -4.65 -0.78
N LEU A 227 -26.02 -4.64 -1.60
CA LEU A 227 -25.90 -4.68 -3.06
C LEU A 227 -25.21 -3.43 -3.60
N VAL A 228 -25.52 -2.24 -3.08
CA VAL A 228 -24.86 -0.99 -3.48
C VAL A 228 -23.37 -1.04 -3.11
N PHE A 229 -23.04 -1.48 -1.90
CA PHE A 229 -21.65 -1.66 -1.47
C PHE A 229 -20.90 -2.67 -2.35
N ALA A 230 -21.50 -3.83 -2.62
CA ALA A 230 -20.91 -4.87 -3.46
C ALA A 230 -20.72 -4.41 -4.91
N LEU A 231 -21.72 -3.75 -5.51
CA LEU A 231 -21.64 -3.20 -6.86
C LEU A 231 -20.49 -2.22 -6.99
N PHE A 232 -20.35 -1.32 -6.02
CA PHE A 232 -19.28 -0.31 -6.02
C PHE A 232 -17.89 -0.96 -6.00
N HIS A 233 -17.70 -1.99 -5.17
CA HIS A 233 -16.43 -2.71 -5.10
C HIS A 233 -16.17 -3.58 -6.34
N ILE A 234 -17.21 -4.16 -6.95
CA ILE A 234 -17.08 -4.90 -8.23
C ILE A 234 -16.58 -3.97 -9.34
N ILE A 235 -17.19 -2.78 -9.49
CA ILE A 235 -16.77 -1.78 -10.48
C ILE A 235 -15.30 -1.41 -10.29
N GLN A 236 -14.87 -1.26 -9.04
CA GLN A 236 -13.49 -0.89 -8.74
C GLN A 236 -12.48 -2.01 -9.01
N VAL A 237 -12.85 -3.26 -8.72
CA VAL A 237 -12.03 -4.42 -9.08
C VAL A 237 -11.88 -4.52 -10.59
N GLN A 238 -12.97 -4.29 -11.34
CA GLN A 238 -12.92 -4.25 -12.81
C GLN A 238 -12.03 -3.12 -13.31
N GLN A 239 -12.17 -1.90 -12.78
CA GLN A 239 -11.30 -0.77 -13.14
C GLN A 239 -9.82 -1.08 -12.86
N ALA A 240 -9.51 -1.62 -11.68
CA ALA A 240 -8.14 -2.00 -11.34
C ALA A 240 -7.59 -3.06 -12.30
N TYR A 241 -8.41 -4.06 -12.68
CA TYR A 241 -8.02 -5.05 -13.67
C TYR A 241 -7.68 -4.42 -15.02
N PHE A 242 -8.53 -3.51 -15.53
CA PHE A 242 -8.26 -2.81 -16.79
C PHE A 242 -7.02 -1.94 -16.72
N ASP A 243 -6.85 -1.17 -15.63
CA ASP A 243 -5.67 -0.32 -15.43
C ASP A 243 -4.37 -1.15 -15.48
N TRP A 244 -4.34 -2.28 -14.77
CA TRP A 244 -3.17 -3.17 -14.74
C TRP A 244 -2.96 -3.92 -16.07
N HIS A 245 -4.03 -4.31 -16.74
CA HIS A 245 -3.95 -4.98 -18.04
C HIS A 245 -3.36 -4.04 -19.10
N GLU A 246 -3.86 -2.80 -19.18
CA GLU A 246 -3.34 -1.80 -20.10
C GLU A 246 -1.90 -1.40 -19.72
N ALA A 247 -1.60 -1.16 -18.44
CA ALA A 247 -0.22 -0.90 -18.02
C ALA A 247 0.74 -2.04 -18.45
N GLY A 248 0.31 -3.30 -18.33
CA GLY A 248 1.06 -4.46 -18.81
C GLY A 248 1.23 -4.48 -20.34
N LYS A 249 0.24 -4.02 -21.10
CA LYS A 249 0.32 -3.85 -22.55
C LYS A 249 1.35 -2.80 -22.95
N TYR A 250 1.43 -1.67 -22.23
CA TYR A 250 2.44 -0.64 -22.46
C TYR A 250 3.84 -1.20 -22.24
N SER A 251 4.08 -1.89 -21.12
CA SER A 251 5.37 -2.55 -20.85
C SER A 251 5.71 -3.61 -21.88
N LYS A 252 4.73 -4.41 -22.34
CA LYS A 252 4.93 -5.39 -23.41
C LYS A 252 5.32 -4.72 -24.72
N ASN A 253 4.60 -3.67 -25.12
CA ASN A 253 4.86 -2.93 -26.35
C ASN A 253 6.24 -2.29 -26.32
N PHE A 254 6.65 -1.73 -25.18
CA PHE A 254 8.02 -1.26 -24.95
C PHE A 254 9.04 -2.36 -25.30
N PHE A 255 8.96 -3.54 -24.65
CA PHE A 255 9.92 -4.63 -24.89
C PHE A 255 9.93 -5.10 -26.35
N VAL A 256 8.77 -5.20 -27.00
CA VAL A 256 8.70 -5.59 -28.42
C VAL A 256 9.35 -4.54 -29.32
N SER A 257 9.05 -3.27 -29.09
CA SER A 257 9.56 -2.17 -29.94
C SER A 257 11.04 -1.87 -29.71
N ILE A 258 11.53 -1.96 -28.47
CA ILE A 258 12.95 -1.71 -28.17
C ILE A 258 13.84 -2.85 -28.68
N ASP A 259 13.37 -4.08 -28.63
CA ASP A 259 14.04 -5.25 -29.23
C ASP A 259 14.09 -5.14 -30.75
N ALA A 260 13.00 -4.66 -31.38
CA ALA A 260 12.98 -4.41 -32.82
C ALA A 260 13.93 -3.30 -33.29
N LEU A 261 14.33 -2.39 -32.39
CA LEU A 261 15.31 -1.34 -32.66
C LEU A 261 16.74 -1.75 -32.30
N TYR A 262 16.95 -2.96 -31.77
CA TYR A 262 18.27 -3.41 -31.33
C TYR A 262 19.28 -3.39 -32.49
N ASP A 263 20.41 -2.75 -32.22
CA ASP A 263 21.60 -2.77 -33.07
C ASP A 263 22.74 -3.41 -32.28
N ASP A 264 23.57 -4.23 -32.93
CA ASP A 264 24.72 -4.88 -32.31
C ASP A 264 25.69 -3.86 -31.68
N GLU A 265 25.71 -2.61 -32.18
CA GLU A 265 26.51 -1.52 -31.59
C GLU A 265 26.01 -1.08 -30.21
N TRP A 266 24.76 -1.40 -29.84
CA TRP A 266 24.16 -1.06 -28.54
C TRP A 266 24.65 -1.95 -27.39
N SER A 267 25.47 -2.94 -27.70
CA SER A 267 26.19 -3.78 -26.72
C SER A 267 27.41 -3.10 -26.08
N LYS A 268 27.71 -1.84 -26.44
CA LYS A 268 28.85 -1.05 -25.94
C LYS A 268 28.38 0.13 -25.07
N ASP A 269 29.27 1.05 -24.68
CA ASP A 269 28.93 2.27 -23.91
C ASP A 269 27.91 3.13 -24.67
N VAL A 270 26.63 2.98 -24.33
CA VAL A 270 25.48 3.64 -24.98
C VAL A 270 24.64 4.37 -23.93
N ARG A 271 24.20 5.56 -24.32
CA ARG A 271 23.36 6.46 -23.54
C ARG A 271 21.99 6.52 -24.20
N PHE A 272 20.98 5.92 -23.55
CA PHE A 272 19.59 6.00 -23.99
C PHE A 272 18.90 7.19 -23.34
N HIS A 273 18.32 8.03 -24.19
CA HIS A 273 17.52 9.18 -23.81
C HIS A 273 16.06 8.88 -24.15
N PHE A 274 15.26 8.54 -23.14
CA PHE A 274 13.83 8.29 -23.31
C PHE A 274 13.02 9.55 -23.08
N VAL A 275 12.11 9.83 -24.00
CA VAL A 275 11.23 10.99 -23.97
C VAL A 275 9.79 10.53 -23.78
N ASN A 276 9.05 11.25 -22.93
CA ASN A 276 7.62 10.98 -22.63
C ASN A 276 7.38 9.60 -21.99
N VAL A 277 8.27 9.14 -21.12
CA VAL A 277 8.14 7.83 -20.46
C VAL A 277 6.79 7.73 -19.74
N PRO A 278 5.94 6.76 -20.08
CA PRO A 278 4.67 6.59 -19.41
C PRO A 278 4.90 6.08 -17.99
N ILE A 279 4.48 6.88 -17.01
CA ILE A 279 4.68 6.57 -15.59
C ILE A 279 3.53 5.69 -15.07
N ARG A 280 2.28 5.99 -15.46
CA ARG A 280 1.07 5.26 -15.05
C ARG A 280 0.03 5.20 -16.16
N HIS A 281 -0.82 4.18 -16.11
CA HIS A 281 -2.13 4.15 -16.78
C HIS A 281 -3.21 4.00 -15.71
N GLY A 282 -4.10 5.00 -15.58
CA GLY A 282 -5.03 5.06 -14.46
C GLY A 282 -4.28 5.03 -13.11
N GLN A 283 -4.55 4.01 -12.29
CA GLN A 283 -3.87 3.79 -11.01
C GLN A 283 -2.72 2.77 -11.07
N ALA A 284 -2.49 2.14 -12.23
CA ALA A 284 -1.43 1.14 -12.41
C ALA A 284 -0.12 1.80 -12.85
N TRP A 285 0.98 1.36 -12.25
CA TRP A 285 2.33 1.83 -12.60
C TRP A 285 2.88 1.06 -13.80
N ILE A 286 3.56 1.77 -14.71
CA ILE A 286 4.24 1.19 -15.86
C ILE A 286 5.75 1.17 -15.57
N PHE A 287 6.42 2.32 -15.65
CA PHE A 287 7.84 2.48 -15.30
C PHE A 287 8.05 3.54 -14.21
N PRO A 288 7.71 3.26 -12.93
CA PRO A 288 7.89 4.24 -11.85
C PRO A 288 9.37 4.54 -11.57
N VAL A 289 10.19 3.50 -11.54
CA VAL A 289 11.65 3.55 -11.28
C VAL A 289 12.42 2.44 -12.01
N GLY A 290 11.75 1.58 -12.80
CA GLY A 290 12.34 0.35 -13.36
C GLY A 290 12.68 0.41 -14.85
N LEU A 291 12.66 1.59 -15.47
CA LEU A 291 13.00 1.69 -16.90
C LEU A 291 14.45 1.26 -17.16
N SER A 292 15.39 1.67 -16.30
CA SER A 292 16.79 1.27 -16.40
C SER A 292 16.95 -0.25 -16.35
N ASP A 293 16.25 -0.91 -15.42
CA ASP A 293 16.26 -2.37 -15.31
C ASP A 293 15.64 -3.02 -16.54
N ALA A 294 14.55 -2.45 -17.09
CA ALA A 294 13.90 -2.95 -18.29
C ALA A 294 14.83 -2.89 -19.51
N VAL A 295 15.56 -1.78 -19.67
CA VAL A 295 16.59 -1.63 -20.72
C VAL A 295 17.72 -2.63 -20.51
N TRP A 296 18.18 -2.81 -19.27
CA TRP A 296 19.18 -3.82 -18.95
C TRP A 296 18.67 -5.24 -19.26
N PHE A 297 17.40 -5.56 -18.99
CA PHE A 297 16.84 -6.87 -19.34
C PHE A 297 16.78 -7.10 -20.85
N ALA A 298 16.55 -6.05 -21.64
CA ALA A 298 16.53 -6.14 -23.09
C ALA A 298 17.93 -6.40 -23.66
N PHE A 299 18.94 -5.64 -23.21
CA PHE A 299 20.27 -5.64 -23.86
C PHE A 299 21.37 -6.35 -23.08
N LYS A 300 21.18 -6.59 -21.78
CA LYS A 300 22.15 -7.18 -20.84
C LYS A 300 23.52 -6.50 -20.88
N ASN A 301 23.50 -5.18 -20.95
CA ASN A 301 24.70 -4.35 -21.05
C ASN A 301 24.82 -3.47 -19.79
N ASP A 302 25.85 -3.74 -18.99
CA ASP A 302 26.13 -3.05 -17.72
C ASP A 302 26.65 -1.61 -17.91
N ASP A 303 27.17 -1.28 -19.09
CA ASP A 303 27.68 0.07 -19.41
C ASP A 303 26.57 1.02 -19.88
N THR A 304 25.35 0.52 -20.01
CA THR A 304 24.19 1.30 -20.49
C THR A 304 23.80 2.39 -19.49
N ARG A 305 23.61 3.62 -19.97
CA ARG A 305 23.07 4.72 -19.15
C ARG A 305 21.71 5.14 -19.66
N VAL A 306 20.73 5.26 -18.76
CA VAL A 306 19.35 5.61 -19.08
C VAL A 306 19.01 6.98 -18.52
N PHE A 307 18.56 7.88 -19.39
CA PHE A 307 18.10 9.23 -19.07
C PHE A 307 16.63 9.37 -19.45
N ILE A 308 15.84 10.04 -18.62
CA ILE A 308 14.41 10.27 -18.82
C ILE A 308 14.16 11.76 -18.95
N HIS A 309 13.42 12.15 -19.99
CA HIS A 309 13.06 13.53 -20.32
C HIS A 309 11.55 13.64 -20.47
N ASN A 310 10.95 14.73 -19.99
CA ASN A 310 9.50 14.94 -20.09
C ASN A 310 9.08 15.42 -21.48
N SER A 311 10.01 15.96 -22.26
CA SER A 311 9.73 16.45 -23.61
C SER A 311 11.00 16.49 -24.46
N LEU A 312 10.84 16.72 -25.77
CA LEU A 312 11.99 16.83 -26.69
C LEU A 312 12.77 18.13 -26.47
N GLU A 313 12.13 19.18 -25.96
CA GLU A 313 12.75 20.48 -25.69
C GLU A 313 13.71 20.45 -24.50
N GLU A 314 13.53 19.51 -23.56
CA GLU A 314 14.42 19.32 -22.41
C GLU A 314 15.75 18.64 -22.79
N LEU A 315 15.87 18.08 -24.00
CA LEU A 315 17.11 17.48 -24.50
C LEU A 315 18.15 18.55 -24.81
N ASP A 316 19.01 18.84 -23.84
CA ASP A 316 20.20 19.69 -24.03
C ASP A 316 21.44 18.87 -24.35
N LEU A 317 21.43 18.23 -25.53
CA LEU A 317 22.60 17.52 -26.05
C LEU A 317 23.40 18.44 -27.01
N PRO A 318 24.66 18.80 -26.66
CA PRO A 318 25.46 19.77 -27.42
C PRO A 318 25.95 19.23 -28.78
N SER A 319 25.99 17.91 -28.95
CA SER A 319 26.23 17.22 -30.23
C SER A 319 25.96 15.73 -30.04
N TYR A 320 25.22 15.11 -30.96
CA TYR A 320 24.95 13.67 -30.94
C TYR A 320 26.23 12.90 -31.21
N THR A 321 26.73 12.18 -30.22
CA THR A 321 27.71 11.12 -30.47
C THR A 321 26.97 9.88 -31.00
N ILE A 322 27.65 9.00 -31.73
CA ILE A 322 27.08 7.72 -32.21
C ILE A 322 26.47 6.90 -31.06
N ASN A 323 26.92 7.15 -29.83
CA ASN A 323 26.50 6.45 -28.63
C ASN A 323 25.27 7.08 -27.94
N ASP A 324 24.71 8.19 -28.45
CA ASP A 324 23.53 8.84 -27.90
C ASP A 324 22.27 8.45 -28.69
N ILE A 325 21.46 7.56 -28.11
CA ILE A 325 20.23 7.07 -28.74
C ILE A 325 19.02 7.76 -28.11
N VAL A 326 18.23 8.47 -28.92
CA VAL A 326 17.00 9.13 -28.47
C VAL A 326 15.79 8.29 -28.87
N LEU A 327 15.02 7.88 -27.87
CA LEU A 327 13.81 7.08 -28.03
C LEU A 327 12.61 7.87 -27.51
N ARG A 328 11.55 7.98 -28.31
CA ARG A 328 10.28 8.57 -27.88
C ARG A 328 9.27 7.48 -27.61
N PHE A 329 8.58 7.57 -26.47
CA PHE A 329 7.41 6.75 -26.20
C PHE A 329 6.20 7.25 -26.99
N ASN A 330 5.55 6.33 -27.68
CA ASN A 330 4.27 6.51 -28.32
C ASN A 330 3.13 6.35 -27.30
N PRO A 331 1.91 6.86 -27.61
CA PRO A 331 0.76 6.76 -26.71
C PRO A 331 0.35 5.33 -26.34
N ASP A 332 0.75 4.32 -27.12
CA ASP A 332 0.47 2.91 -26.90
C ASP A 332 1.57 2.18 -26.09
N GLY A 333 2.60 2.90 -25.65
CA GLY A 333 3.74 2.39 -24.89
C GLY A 333 4.87 1.80 -25.72
N SER A 334 4.76 1.76 -27.06
CA SER A 334 5.90 1.44 -27.93
C SER A 334 6.92 2.59 -27.92
N VAL A 335 8.17 2.28 -28.30
CA VAL A 335 9.22 3.28 -28.52
C VAL A 335 9.64 3.31 -29.97
N GLU A 336 10.01 4.51 -30.43
CA GLU A 336 10.62 4.73 -31.73
C GLU A 336 11.88 5.58 -31.58
N GLN A 337 12.87 5.33 -32.43
CA GLN A 337 14.07 6.14 -32.48
C GLN A 337 13.81 7.43 -33.24
N ILE A 338 14.22 8.55 -32.66
CA ILE A 338 14.14 9.85 -33.32
C ILE A 338 15.55 10.33 -33.65
N HIS A 339 15.77 10.64 -34.92
CA HIS A 339 16.93 11.41 -35.34
C HIS A 339 16.65 12.89 -35.07
N PHE A 340 17.05 13.36 -33.89
CA PHE A 340 16.85 14.75 -33.51
C PHE A 340 18.01 15.60 -34.00
N ILE A 341 17.73 16.62 -34.81
CA ILE A 341 18.71 17.64 -35.18
C ILE A 341 18.23 18.94 -34.53
N LYS A 342 18.94 19.40 -33.50
CA LYS A 342 18.69 20.74 -32.92
C LYS A 342 19.00 21.75 -34.03
N PRO A 343 18.06 22.62 -34.45
CA PRO A 343 18.41 23.68 -35.39
C PRO A 343 19.48 24.54 -34.74
N LEU A 344 20.60 24.74 -35.44
CA LEU A 344 21.65 25.65 -35.02
C LEU A 344 20.99 27.01 -34.79
N VAL A 345 21.02 27.49 -33.54
CA VAL A 345 20.63 28.86 -33.23
C VAL A 345 21.68 29.74 -33.90
N GLU A 346 21.32 30.36 -35.02
CA GLU A 346 22.11 31.44 -35.59
C GLU A 346 22.14 32.57 -34.55
N ASN A 347 23.30 32.77 -33.94
CA ASN A 347 23.58 33.88 -33.02
C ASN A 347 23.69 35.21 -33.77
#